data_AF-A0AAN2UGG2-F1
#
_entry.id   AF-A0AAN2UGG2-F1
#
_cell.length_a   1.000
_cell.length_b   1.000
_cell.length_c   1.000
_cell.angle_alpha   90.00
_cell.angle_beta   90.00
_cell.angle_gamma   90.00
#
_symmetry.space_group_name_H-M   'P 1'
#
loop_
_entity.id
_entity.type
_entity.pdbx_description
1 polymer ?
#
loop_
_entity_poly.entity_id
_entity_poly.type
_entity_poly.pdbx_seq_one_letter_code
_entity_poly.pdbx_strand_id
1 'polypeptide(L)'
;MKDKENTINYKEIGIFILVLLAIIFILLKVVPTNFRYGILIAVGISLIVMPMTKKKIIDHDERNYQIDLQAKTFAFNILEIVFGLLLLSFSIMHITFIALVLTLSAYLIIKMVNLLAFSYYHKNN
;
A
#
# COMPACT_ATOMS: atom_id res chain seq x y z
N MET A 1 -33.10 -15.58 9.00
CA MET A 1 -31.76 -15.38 9.58
C MET A 1 -31.43 -13.90 9.42
N LYS A 2 -31.15 -13.18 10.52
CA LYS A 2 -30.90 -11.74 10.53
C LYS A 2 -29.53 -11.45 9.89
N ASP A 3 -29.52 -10.70 8.79
CA ASP A 3 -28.31 -10.10 8.25
C ASP A 3 -27.67 -9.23 9.32
N LYS A 4 -26.49 -9.66 9.81
CA LYS A 4 -25.60 -8.80 10.59
C LYS A 4 -25.00 -7.81 9.59
N GLU A 5 -25.67 -6.68 9.45
CA GLU A 5 -25.13 -5.49 8.81
C GLU A 5 -23.78 -5.16 9.46
N ASN A 6 -22.70 -5.45 8.76
CA ASN A 6 -21.34 -5.23 9.24
C ASN A 6 -21.06 -3.73 9.10
N THR A 7 -21.61 -2.93 10.02
CA THR A 7 -21.48 -1.47 10.03
C THR A 7 -20.01 -1.11 10.27
N ILE A 8 -19.31 -0.73 9.20
CA ILE A 8 -17.91 -0.32 9.24
C ILE A 8 -17.75 0.81 10.26
N ASN A 9 -16.92 0.61 11.29
CA ASN A 9 -16.77 1.58 12.37
C ASN A 9 -15.84 2.73 11.95
N TYR A 10 -16.40 3.74 11.29
CA TYR A 10 -15.67 4.90 10.78
C TYR A 10 -14.91 5.69 11.85
N LYS A 11 -15.31 5.61 13.14
CA LYS A 11 -14.58 6.25 14.24
C LYS A 11 -13.24 5.57 14.53
N GLU A 12 -13.21 4.24 14.49
CA GLU A 12 -11.97 3.46 14.68
C GLU A 12 -11.01 3.65 13.50
N ILE A 13 -11.56 3.71 12.27
CA ILE A 13 -10.77 4.02 11.07
C ILE A 13 -10.17 5.43 11.15
N GLY A 14 -10.95 6.41 11.62
CA GLY A 14 -10.47 7.78 11.81
C GLY A 14 -9.32 7.86 12.82
N ILE A 15 -9.44 7.16 13.95
CA ILE A 15 -8.38 7.07 14.97
C ILE A 15 -7.13 6.38 14.40
N PHE A 16 -7.31 5.29 13.65
CA PHE A 16 -6.21 4.57 13.03
C PHE A 16 -5.44 5.45 12.03
N ILE A 17 -6.14 6.21 11.19
CA ILE A 17 -5.52 7.17 10.25
C ILE A 17 -4.75 8.27 10.99
N LEU A 18 -5.30 8.78 12.09
CA LEU A 18 -4.68 9.85 12.87
C LEU A 18 -3.40 9.36 13.58
N VAL A 19 -3.42 8.14 14.11
CA VAL A 19 -2.25 7.46 14.66
C VAL A 19 -1.19 7.19 13.58
N LEU A 20 -1.61 6.74 12.40
CA LEU A 20 -0.71 6.52 11.27
C LEU A 20 -0.02 7.83 10.84
N LEU A 21 -0.77 8.94 10.75
CA LEU A 21 -0.24 10.26 10.44
C LEU A 21 0.73 10.77 11.51
N ALA A 22 0.44 10.54 12.80
CA ALA A 22 1.35 10.89 13.89
C ALA A 22 2.66 10.09 13.84
N ILE A 23 2.59 8.79 13.54
CA ILE A 23 3.77 7.92 13.35
C ILE A 23 4.59 8.39 12.15
N ILE A 24 3.95 8.73 11.03
CA ILE A 24 4.60 9.30 9.84
C ILE A 24 5.29 10.63 10.17
N PHE A 25 4.66 11.49 10.98
CA PHE A 25 5.24 12.78 11.38
C PHE A 25 6.47 12.63 12.30
N ILE A 26 6.42 11.66 13.22
CA ILE A 26 7.56 11.30 14.08
C ILE A 26 8.70 10.71 13.24
N LEU A 27 8.38 9.81 12.32
CA LEU A 27 9.34 9.24 11.37
C LEU A 27 9.98 10.32 10.52
N LEU A 28 9.22 11.28 9.97
CA LEU A 28 9.77 12.41 9.23
C LEU A 28 10.82 13.19 10.05
N LYS A 29 10.65 13.33 11.37
CA LYS A 29 11.63 14.02 12.23
C LYS A 29 12.92 13.22 12.45
N VAL A 30 12.82 11.89 12.56
CA VAL A 30 13.95 10.97 12.78
C VAL A 30 14.68 10.59 11.48
N VAL A 31 13.97 10.65 10.36
CA VAL A 31 14.44 10.21 9.06
C VAL A 31 15.41 11.24 8.43
N PRO A 32 16.57 10.79 7.89
CA PRO A 32 17.56 11.69 7.29
C PRO A 32 16.97 12.51 6.14
N THR A 33 17.48 13.73 5.94
CA THR A 33 16.99 14.71 4.96
C THR A 33 16.84 14.14 3.55
N ASN A 34 17.75 13.27 3.12
CA ASN A 34 17.70 12.60 1.81
C ASN A 34 16.44 11.75 1.63
N PHE A 35 15.99 11.06 2.68
CA PHE A 35 14.76 10.26 2.64
C PHE A 35 13.50 11.15 2.62
N ARG A 36 13.53 12.33 3.28
CA ARG A 36 12.39 13.28 3.25
C ARG A 36 12.10 13.75 1.83
N TYR A 37 13.13 14.08 1.06
CA TYR A 37 12.99 14.42 -0.35
C TYR A 37 12.47 13.25 -1.17
N GLY A 38 12.93 12.02 -0.89
CA GLY A 38 12.39 10.81 -1.51
C GLY A 38 10.89 10.62 -1.29
N ILE A 39 10.41 10.81 -0.04
CA ILE A 39 8.98 10.75 0.30
C ILE A 39 8.20 11.82 -0.44
N LEU A 40 8.67 13.07 -0.45
CA LEU A 40 8.01 14.18 -1.14
C LEU A 40 7.89 13.94 -2.65
N ILE A 41 8.95 13.42 -3.28
CA ILE A 41 8.93 13.06 -4.71
C ILE A 41 7.91 11.95 -4.97
N ALA A 42 7.90 10.89 -4.16
CA ALA A 42 6.96 9.79 -4.31
C ALA A 42 5.49 10.24 -4.17
N VAL A 43 5.20 11.10 -3.18
CA VAL A 43 3.87 11.69 -3.00
C VAL A 43 3.52 12.58 -4.20
N GLY A 44 4.44 13.41 -4.67
CA GLY A 44 4.24 14.27 -5.84
C GLY A 44 3.89 13.48 -7.11
N ILE A 45 4.65 12.43 -7.40
CA ILE A 45 4.36 11.52 -8.53
C ILE A 45 2.98 10.87 -8.36
N SER A 46 2.65 10.40 -7.16
CA SER A 46 1.36 9.73 -6.88
C SER A 46 0.17 10.66 -7.12
N LEU A 47 0.28 11.94 -6.74
CA LEU A 47 -0.76 12.94 -6.95
C LEU A 47 -1.00 13.23 -8.44
N ILE A 48 0.04 13.12 -9.29
CA ILE A 48 -0.07 13.30 -10.74
C ILE A 48 -0.66 12.05 -11.41
N VAL A 49 -0.27 10.86 -10.97
CA VAL A 49 -0.68 9.59 -11.58
C VAL A 49 -2.11 9.19 -11.19
N MET A 50 -2.57 9.51 -9.97
CA MET A 50 -3.94 9.21 -9.51
C MET A 50 -5.06 9.71 -10.45
N PRO A 51 -5.07 10.97 -10.91
CA PRO A 51 -6.10 11.44 -11.84
C PRO A 51 -5.97 10.80 -13.23
N MET A 52 -4.76 10.44 -13.67
CA MET A 52 -4.54 9.78 -14.96
C MET A 52 -5.06 8.34 -15.00
N THR A 53 -5.05 7.66 -13.85
CA THR A 53 -5.52 6.28 -13.69
C THR A 53 -7.01 6.19 -13.34
N LYS A 54 -7.66 7.31 -12.98
CA LYS A 54 -9.13 7.42 -12.89
C LYS A 54 -9.75 7.44 -14.29
N LYS A 55 -9.63 6.34 -15.04
CA LYS A 55 -10.49 6.15 -16.20
C LYS A 55 -11.92 6.01 -15.69
N LYS A 56 -12.82 6.91 -16.12
CA LYS A 56 -14.24 6.84 -15.83
C LYS A 56 -14.73 5.51 -16.42
N ILE A 57 -15.02 4.52 -15.59
CA ILE A 57 -15.61 3.25 -16.02
C ILE A 57 -17.05 3.58 -16.43
N ILE A 58 -17.21 4.11 -17.63
CA ILE A 58 -18.50 4.36 -18.28
C ILE A 58 -18.83 3.07 -19.00
N ASP A 59 -19.11 2.02 -18.24
CA ASP A 59 -19.99 0.90 -18.58
C ASP A 59 -19.82 -0.18 -17.52
N HIS A 60 -20.93 -0.57 -16.90
CA HIS A 60 -21.02 -1.64 -15.91
C HIS A 60 -20.91 -3.03 -16.57
N ASP A 61 -19.99 -3.18 -17.53
CA ASP A 61 -19.71 -4.48 -18.16
C ASP A 61 -18.82 -5.30 -17.22
N GLU A 62 -19.34 -6.46 -16.78
CA GLU A 62 -18.64 -7.40 -15.91
C GLU A 62 -17.26 -7.77 -16.48
N ARG A 63 -17.12 -7.83 -17.81
CA ARG A 63 -15.84 -8.13 -18.46
C ARG A 63 -14.80 -7.03 -18.24
N ASN A 64 -15.20 -5.77 -18.32
CA ASN A 64 -14.29 -4.64 -18.07
C ASN A 64 -13.86 -4.60 -16.60
N TYR A 65 -14.76 -4.95 -15.69
CA TYR A 65 -14.44 -5.09 -14.27
C TYR A 65 -13.38 -6.19 -14.02
N GLN A 66 -13.52 -7.36 -14.66
CA GLN A 66 -12.54 -8.45 -14.54
C GLN A 66 -11.17 -8.06 -15.09
N ILE A 67 -11.11 -7.38 -16.24
CA ILE A 67 -9.85 -6.89 -16.83
C ILE A 67 -9.16 -5.87 -15.91
N ASP A 68 -9.91 -4.95 -15.32
CA ASP A 68 -9.38 -3.96 -14.36
C ASP A 68 -8.85 -4.66 -13.09
N LEU A 69 -9.56 -5.65 -12.57
CA LEU A 69 -9.12 -6.44 -11.41
C LEU A 69 -7.82 -7.21 -11.71
N GLN A 70 -7.73 -7.83 -12.89
CA GLN A 70 -6.51 -8.50 -13.35
C GLN A 70 -5.34 -7.53 -13.51
N ALA A 71 -5.58 -6.36 -14.10
CA ALA A 71 -4.55 -5.33 -14.26
C ALA A 71 -4.02 -4.82 -12.91
N LYS A 72 -4.90 -4.59 -11.93
CA LYS A 72 -4.51 -4.22 -10.56
C LYS A 72 -3.70 -5.32 -9.87
N THR A 73 -4.12 -6.57 -10.01
CA THR A 73 -3.43 -7.73 -9.43
C THR A 73 -2.02 -7.87 -10.03
N PHE A 74 -1.90 -7.72 -11.36
CA PHE A 74 -0.62 -7.74 -12.04
C PHE A 74 0.31 -6.61 -11.59
N ALA A 75 -0.20 -5.38 -11.50
CA ALA A 75 0.56 -4.23 -11.02
C ALA A 75 1.04 -4.43 -9.57
N PHE A 76 0.20 -5.00 -8.71
CA PHE A 76 0.55 -5.33 -7.33
C PHE A 76 1.67 -6.40 -7.26
N ASN A 77 1.57 -7.47 -8.06
CA ASN A 77 2.60 -8.50 -8.12
C ASN A 77 3.97 -7.94 -8.57
N ILE A 78 3.99 -7.07 -9.59
CA ILE A 78 5.22 -6.39 -10.00
C ILE A 78 5.77 -5.49 -8.88
N LEU A 79 4.90 -4.74 -8.20
CA LEU A 79 5.32 -3.89 -7.07
C LEU A 79 6.01 -4.70 -5.97
N GLU A 80 5.49 -5.89 -5.62
CA GLU A 80 6.11 -6.77 -4.63
C GLU A 80 7.51 -7.23 -5.06
N ILE A 81 7.70 -7.60 -6.33
CA ILE A 81 9.01 -7.99 -6.88
C ILE A 81 9.99 -6.80 -6.80
N VAL A 82 9.54 -5.61 -7.21
CA VAL A 82 10.36 -4.40 -7.17
C VAL A 82 10.75 -4.04 -5.74
N PHE A 83 9.86 -4.18 -4.76
CA PHE A 83 10.18 -3.98 -3.35
C PHE A 83 11.24 -4.97 -2.84
N GLY A 84 11.15 -6.25 -3.24
CA GLY A 84 12.16 -7.25 -2.93
C GLY A 84 13.54 -6.91 -3.50
N LEU A 85 13.59 -6.45 -4.76
CA LEU A 85 14.82 -5.96 -5.38
C LEU A 85 15.38 -4.71 -4.69
N LEU A 86 14.51 -3.79 -4.29
CA LEU A 86 14.92 -2.58 -3.58
C LEU A 86 15.57 -2.91 -2.23
N LEU A 87 15.02 -3.87 -1.49
CA LEU A 87 15.61 -4.38 -0.25
C LEU A 87 17.00 -4.99 -0.48
N LEU A 88 17.15 -5.77 -1.56
CA LEU A 88 18.45 -6.35 -1.95
C LEU A 88 19.46 -5.24 -2.28
N SER A 89 19.08 -4.24 -3.08
CA SER A 89 19.91 -3.09 -3.40
C SER A 89 20.31 -2.30 -2.15
N PHE A 90 19.39 -2.06 -1.23
CA PHE A 90 19.66 -1.35 0.02
C PHE A 90 20.63 -2.10 0.94
N SER A 91 20.56 -3.43 0.95
CA SER A 91 21.50 -4.30 1.66
C SER A 91 22.92 -4.17 1.10
N ILE A 92 23.07 -4.09 -0.22
CA ILE A 92 24.37 -3.94 -0.90
C ILE A 92 24.95 -2.53 -0.71
N MET A 93 24.10 -1.50 -0.67
CA MET A 93 24.52 -0.09 -0.60
C MET A 93 24.92 0.39 0.81
N HIS A 94 25.07 -0.50 1.79
CA HIS A 94 25.41 -0.16 3.19
C HIS A 94 24.53 0.97 3.77
N ILE A 95 23.25 0.99 3.40
CA ILE A 95 22.29 1.96 3.95
C ILE A 95 22.15 1.73 5.46
N THR A 96 21.83 2.80 6.19
CA THR A 96 21.61 2.75 7.64
C THR A 96 20.71 1.58 8.02
N PHE A 97 21.15 0.75 8.97
CA PHE A 97 20.44 -0.46 9.42
C PHE A 97 18.97 -0.19 9.76
N ILE A 98 18.68 0.96 10.38
CA ILE A 98 17.32 1.41 10.71
C ILE A 98 16.43 1.49 9.46
N ALA A 99 16.92 2.11 8.37
CA ALA A 99 16.14 2.25 7.13
C ALA A 99 15.90 0.91 6.45
N LEU A 100 16.86 -0.02 6.54
CA LEU A 100 16.73 -1.37 6.01
C LEU A 100 15.66 -2.17 6.77
N VAL A 101 15.67 -2.10 8.11
CA VAL A 101 14.65 -2.72 8.98
C VAL A 101 13.26 -2.12 8.74
N LEU A 102 13.16 -0.81 8.55
CA LEU A 102 11.90 -0.13 8.29
C LEU A 102 11.31 -0.57 6.93
N THR A 103 12.15 -0.64 5.91
CA THR A 103 11.76 -1.06 4.55
C THR A 103 11.32 -2.53 4.55
N LEU A 104 12.04 -3.39 5.29
CA LEU A 104 11.70 -4.81 5.41
C LEU A 104 10.36 -4.99 6.13
N SER A 105 10.15 -4.23 7.20
CA SER A 105 8.90 -4.26 7.98
C SER A 105 7.71 -3.81 7.11
N ALA A 106 7.85 -2.74 6.33
CA ALA A 106 6.82 -2.29 5.40
C ALA A 106 6.48 -3.38 4.35
N TYR A 107 7.50 -4.03 3.78
CA TYR A 107 7.32 -5.12 2.82
C TYR A 107 6.56 -6.31 3.44
N LEU A 108 6.93 -6.72 4.66
CA LEU A 108 6.25 -7.81 5.38
C LEU A 108 4.80 -7.46 5.71
N ILE A 109 4.49 -6.22 6.09
CA ILE A 109 3.12 -5.77 6.34
C ILE A 109 2.27 -5.90 5.07
N ILE A 110 2.79 -5.45 3.92
CA ILE A 110 2.09 -5.58 2.63
C ILE A 110 1.79 -7.05 2.32
N LYS A 111 2.78 -7.94 2.50
CA LYS A 111 2.61 -9.39 2.30
C LYS A 111 1.58 -9.99 3.25
N MET A 112 1.59 -9.59 4.51
CA MET A 112 0.65 -10.10 5.51
C MET A 112 -0.78 -9.65 5.20
N VAL A 113 -0.99 -8.38 4.82
CA VAL A 113 -2.30 -7.88 4.40
C VAL A 113 -2.80 -8.62 3.15
N ASN A 114 -1.92 -8.85 2.17
CA ASN A 114 -2.28 -9.62 0.98
C ASN A 114 -2.71 -11.04 1.33
N LEU A 115 -1.95 -11.74 2.19
CA LEU A 115 -2.27 -13.09 2.64
C LEU A 115 -3.60 -13.16 3.42
N LEU A 116 -3.85 -12.18 4.29
CA LEU A 116 -5.10 -12.08 5.04
C LEU A 116 -6.29 -11.79 4.12
N ALA A 117 -6.14 -10.87 3.16
CA ALA A 117 -7.17 -10.60 2.16
C ALA A 117 -7.45 -11.84 1.32
N PHE A 118 -6.42 -12.52 0.84
CA PHE A 118 -6.56 -13.77 0.10
C PHE A 118 -7.29 -14.84 0.93
N SER A 119 -6.89 -15.03 2.18
CA SER A 119 -7.54 -16.00 3.07
C SER A 119 -9.01 -15.64 3.33
N TYR A 120 -9.33 -14.37 3.53
CA TYR A 120 -10.71 -13.92 3.78
C TYR A 120 -11.59 -14.11 2.55
N TYR A 121 -11.18 -13.62 1.38
CA TYR A 121 -11.99 -13.67 0.16
C TYR A 121 -12.06 -15.06 -0.47
N HIS A 122 -11.06 -15.92 -0.25
CA HIS A 122 -11.08 -17.29 -0.76
C HIS A 122 -11.77 -18.27 0.20
N LYS A 123 -11.91 -17.95 1.49
CA LYS A 123 -12.68 -18.76 2.45
C LYS A 123 -14.18 -18.50 2.40
N ASN A 124 -14.59 -17.32 1.90
CA ASN A 124 -15.98 -16.88 1.83
C ASN A 124 -16.62 -17.04 0.44
N ASN A 125 -15.94 -17.71 -0.50
CA ASN A 125 -16.39 -18.01 -1.85
C ASN A 125 -16.38 -19.54 -2.06
#